data_AF-T1AIN5-F1
#
_entry.id   AF-T1AIN5-F1
#
_cell.length_a   1.000
_cell.length_b   1.000
_cell.length_c   1.000
_cell.angle_alpha   90.00
_cell.angle_beta   90.00
_cell.angle_gamma   90.00
#
_symmetry.space_group_name_H-M   'P 1'
#
loop_
_entity.id
_entity.type
_entity.pdbx_description
1 polymer ?
#
loop_
_entity_poly.entity_id
_entity_poly.type
_entity_poly.pdbx_seq_one_letter_code
_entity_poly.pdbx_strand_id
1 'polypeptide(L)'
;MAAGGEPADFGLEAGSKPELLAVLGIAKPGSLVVCNGYKDAEYIRLALIGRRMGLDVVIVIEKPSELDHVLRESAALGVTPLLGVRMRLATLGAGKWQNTGGDKAKFGLTPRQLLDLLARLRAAGLGDALQLLHFHMGSQLSNLRDIASGMREAGQYLVQLAQQGV
;
A
#
# COMPACT_ATOMS: atom_id res chain seq x y z
N MET A 1 23.40 -2.35 9.12
CA MET A 1 23.54 -0.96 9.60
C MET A 1 23.89 -0.11 8.39
N ALA A 2 22.89 0.57 7.81
CA ALA A 2 23.11 1.58 6.78
C ALA A 2 23.00 2.96 7.43
N ALA A 3 23.86 3.86 6.99
CA ALA A 3 24.24 5.09 7.65
C ALA A 3 23.09 6.12 7.72
N GLY A 4 23.11 6.91 8.79
CA GLY A 4 22.16 7.97 9.10
C GLY A 4 22.19 9.12 8.09
N GLY A 5 21.22 9.11 7.17
CA GLY A 5 20.67 10.36 6.67
C GLY A 5 19.76 10.97 7.75
N GLU A 6 19.72 12.30 7.84
CA GLU A 6 18.65 13.00 8.54
C GLU A 6 17.32 12.37 8.07
N PRO A 7 16.45 11.89 8.99
CA PRO A 7 15.15 11.36 8.57
C PRO A 7 14.49 12.44 7.73
N ALA A 8 14.05 12.10 6.51
CA ALA A 8 13.22 13.02 5.76
C ALA A 8 12.03 13.38 6.65
N ASP A 9 11.90 14.66 7.04
CA ASP A 9 10.91 15.13 8.03
C ASP A 9 9.46 14.78 7.64
N PHE A 10 9.21 14.45 6.37
CA PHE A 10 7.92 14.05 5.83
C PHE A 10 8.05 13.03 4.69
N GLY A 11 7.05 12.14 4.58
CA GLY A 11 6.87 11.24 3.45
C GLY A 11 5.95 11.83 2.38
N LEU A 12 6.05 11.32 1.15
CA LEU A 12 5.20 11.70 0.03
C LEU A 12 4.25 10.56 -0.36
N GLU A 13 3.11 10.91 -0.95
CA GLU A 13 2.12 9.95 -1.45
C GLU A 13 1.75 10.31 -2.89
N ALA A 14 1.59 9.29 -3.74
CA ALA A 14 1.19 9.44 -5.14
C ALA A 14 -0.01 8.53 -5.44
N GLY A 15 -1.10 9.11 -5.91
CA GLY A 15 -2.33 8.40 -6.28
C GLY A 15 -2.41 8.07 -7.78
N SER A 16 -1.42 8.47 -8.58
CA SER A 16 -1.43 8.29 -10.04
C SER A 16 -0.01 8.26 -10.63
N LYS A 17 0.12 7.76 -11.86
CA LYS A 17 1.41 7.70 -12.57
C LYS A 17 2.06 9.08 -12.78
N PRO A 18 1.33 10.15 -13.19
CA PRO A 18 1.90 11.49 -13.27
C PRO A 18 2.36 12.03 -11.92
N GLU A 19 1.60 11.79 -10.85
CA GLU A 19 2.00 12.19 -9.49
C GLU A 19 3.26 11.44 -9.04
N LEU A 20 3.37 10.14 -9.33
CA LEU A 20 4.58 9.38 -9.04
C LEU A 20 5.79 9.99 -9.75
N LEU A 21 5.69 10.36 -11.03
CA LEU A 21 6.78 11.04 -11.75
C LEU A 21 7.16 12.37 -11.10
N ALA A 22 6.17 13.15 -10.66
CA ALA A 22 6.43 14.39 -9.94
C ALA A 22 7.16 14.13 -8.61
N VAL A 23 6.71 13.12 -7.84
CA VAL A 23 7.35 12.69 -6.60
C VAL A 23 8.79 12.24 -6.83
N LEU A 24 9.05 11.41 -7.85
CA LEU A 24 10.40 10.96 -8.21
C LEU A 24 11.32 12.12 -8.62
N GLY A 25 10.77 13.22 -9.13
CA GLY A 25 11.53 14.42 -9.49
C GLY A 25 11.94 15.29 -8.29
N ILE A 26 11.27 15.17 -7.14
CA ILE A 26 11.51 16.01 -5.95
C ILE A 26 12.02 15.24 -4.73
N ALA A 27 11.75 13.93 -4.65
CA ALA A 27 12.13 13.09 -3.52
C ALA A 27 13.65 12.90 -3.47
N LYS A 28 14.19 12.85 -2.24
CA LYS A 28 15.62 12.60 -2.02
C LYS A 28 15.81 11.14 -1.61
N PRO A 29 16.99 10.53 -1.86
CA PRO A 29 17.30 9.20 -1.33
C PRO A 29 17.00 9.11 0.17
N GLY A 30 16.38 8.02 0.60
CA GLY A 30 15.87 7.81 1.96
C GLY A 30 14.48 8.39 2.23
N SER A 31 13.86 9.12 1.30
CA SER A 31 12.46 9.55 1.45
C SER A 31 11.49 8.37 1.31
N LEU A 32 10.50 8.31 2.21
CA LEU A 32 9.35 7.41 2.12
C LEU A 32 8.38 7.91 1.04
N VAL A 33 8.02 7.03 0.10
CA VAL A 33 7.01 7.30 -0.94
C VAL A 33 5.95 6.21 -0.91
N VAL A 34 4.70 6.57 -0.70
CA VAL A 34 3.57 5.63 -0.72
C VAL A 34 2.82 5.75 -2.05
N CYS A 35 2.69 4.64 -2.77
CA CYS A 35 2.01 4.61 -4.07
C CYS A 35 0.61 4.00 -3.94
N ASN A 36 -0.43 4.80 -4.16
CA ASN A 36 -1.83 4.37 -4.23
C ASN A 36 -2.40 4.58 -5.66
N GLY A 37 -3.71 4.31 -5.80
CA GLY A 37 -4.46 4.49 -7.03
C GLY A 37 -4.36 3.29 -7.98
N TYR A 38 -4.84 3.47 -9.20
CA TYR A 38 -4.80 2.41 -10.21
C TYR A 38 -3.38 2.23 -10.76
N LYS A 39 -2.85 1.01 -10.67
CA LYS A 39 -1.47 0.70 -11.08
C LYS A 39 -1.45 -0.30 -12.23
N ASP A 40 -0.97 0.15 -13.38
CA ASP A 40 -0.60 -0.73 -14.49
C ASP A 40 0.87 -1.15 -14.38
N ALA A 41 1.35 -1.96 -15.33
CA ALA A 41 2.73 -2.44 -15.36
C ALA A 41 3.76 -1.29 -15.38
N GLU A 42 3.47 -0.21 -16.11
CA GLU A 42 4.38 0.94 -16.22
C GLU A 42 4.47 1.71 -14.90
N TYR A 43 3.34 1.93 -14.21
CA TYR A 43 3.35 2.52 -12.86
C TYR A 43 4.25 1.69 -11.95
N ILE A 44 4.01 0.38 -11.86
CA ILE A 44 4.77 -0.52 -10.99
C ILE A 44 6.27 -0.46 -11.31
N ARG A 45 6.63 -0.47 -12.60
CA ARG A 45 8.01 -0.38 -13.04
C ARG A 45 8.67 0.93 -12.61
N LEU A 46 7.97 2.07 -12.73
CA LEU A 46 8.46 3.37 -12.25
C LEU A 46 8.69 3.37 -10.73
N ALA A 47 7.76 2.80 -9.96
CA ALA A 47 7.89 2.71 -8.51
C ALA A 47 9.11 1.87 -8.10
N LEU A 48 9.34 0.74 -8.78
CA LEU A 48 10.52 -0.12 -8.56
C LEU A 48 11.83 0.57 -8.96
N ILE A 49 11.82 1.37 -10.04
CA ILE A 49 12.97 2.21 -10.42
C ILE A 49 13.27 3.24 -9.31
N GLY A 50 12.24 3.89 -8.77
CA GLY A 50 12.38 4.78 -7.60
C GLY A 50 13.04 4.08 -6.42
N ARG A 51 12.67 2.82 -6.16
CA ARG A 51 13.32 2.03 -5.11
C ARG A 51 14.81 1.78 -5.37
N ARG A 52 15.17 1.49 -6.62
CA ARG A 52 16.58 1.35 -7.04
C ARG A 52 17.36 2.67 -6.91
N MET A 53 16.69 3.81 -7.02
CA MET A 53 17.30 5.13 -6.81
C MET A 53 17.53 5.46 -5.32
N GLY A 54 17.22 4.54 -4.40
CA GLY A 54 17.44 4.70 -2.97
C GLY A 54 16.25 5.33 -2.23
N LEU A 55 15.06 5.35 -2.83
CA LEU A 55 13.83 5.76 -2.16
C LEU A 55 13.16 4.55 -1.47
N ASP A 56 12.49 4.80 -0.35
CA ASP A 56 11.64 3.79 0.30
C ASP A 56 10.25 3.81 -0.33
N VAL A 57 10.14 3.26 -1.54
CA VAL A 57 8.88 3.25 -2.32
C VAL A 57 8.00 2.07 -1.91
N VAL A 58 6.96 2.34 -1.12
CA VAL A 58 5.92 1.37 -0.75
C VAL A 58 4.84 1.33 -1.84
N ILE A 59 4.69 0.19 -2.50
CA ILE A 59 3.61 -0.06 -3.46
C ILE A 59 2.42 -0.65 -2.72
N VAL A 60 1.35 0.14 -2.53
CA VAL A 60 0.14 -0.34 -1.86
C VAL A 60 -0.72 -1.13 -2.84
N ILE A 61 -0.91 -2.42 -2.59
CA ILE A 61 -1.82 -3.27 -3.37
C ILE A 61 -3.25 -2.87 -3.04
N GLU A 62 -3.97 -2.38 -4.05
CA GLU A 62 -5.36 -1.94 -3.93
C GLU A 62 -6.32 -2.83 -4.73
N LYS A 63 -5.79 -3.65 -5.65
CA LYS A 63 -6.53 -4.69 -6.37
C LYS A 63 -5.70 -5.97 -6.49
N PRO A 64 -6.30 -7.17 -6.39
CA PRO A 64 -5.54 -8.43 -6.47
C PRO A 64 -4.72 -8.61 -7.76
N SER A 65 -5.21 -8.06 -8.88
CA SER A 65 -4.52 -8.12 -10.18
C SER A 65 -3.21 -7.32 -10.23
N GLU A 66 -3.01 -6.37 -9.31
CA GLU A 66 -1.77 -5.57 -9.26
C GLU A 66 -0.56 -6.42 -8.85
N LEU A 67 -0.78 -7.51 -8.10
CA LEU A 67 0.30 -8.40 -7.69
C LEU A 67 1.00 -9.05 -8.89
N ASP A 68 0.27 -9.39 -9.95
CA ASP A 68 0.85 -9.96 -11.18
C ASP A 68 1.81 -9.00 -11.87
N HIS A 69 1.53 -7.71 -11.82
CA HIS A 69 2.42 -6.67 -12.31
C HIS A 69 3.65 -6.55 -11.41
N VAL A 70 3.46 -6.50 -10.09
CA VAL A 70 4.56 -6.43 -9.11
C VAL A 70 5.54 -7.57 -9.28
N LEU A 71 5.08 -8.82 -9.28
CA LEU A 71 5.95 -10.00 -9.36
C LEU A 71 6.77 -10.00 -10.67
N ARG A 72 6.12 -9.69 -11.79
CA ARG A 72 6.75 -9.68 -13.10
C ARG A 72 7.79 -8.57 -13.24
N GLU A 73 7.43 -7.34 -12.91
CA GLU A 73 8.33 -6.19 -13.07
C GLU A 73 9.46 -6.23 -12.03
N SER A 74 9.19 -6.72 -10.81
CA SER A 74 10.21 -6.95 -9.78
C SER A 74 11.25 -7.95 -10.25
N ALA A 75 10.83 -9.09 -10.82
CA ALA A 75 11.74 -10.09 -11.36
C ALA A 75 12.52 -9.55 -12.58
N ALA A 76 11.85 -8.87 -13.50
CA ALA A 76 12.48 -8.30 -14.69
C ALA A 76 13.54 -7.23 -14.35
N LEU A 77 13.32 -6.47 -13.28
CA LEU A 77 14.28 -5.50 -12.77
C LEU A 77 15.29 -6.12 -11.79
N GLY A 78 15.02 -7.27 -11.17
CA GLY A 78 15.83 -7.75 -10.05
C GLY A 78 15.80 -6.80 -8.86
N VAL A 79 14.65 -6.19 -8.58
CA VAL A 79 14.43 -5.28 -7.45
C VAL A 79 13.41 -5.91 -6.52
N THR A 80 13.79 -6.22 -5.30
CA THR A 80 12.84 -6.64 -4.26
C THR A 80 11.83 -5.50 -4.04
N PRO A 81 10.51 -5.75 -4.04
CA PRO A 81 9.52 -4.71 -3.83
C PRO A 81 9.34 -4.42 -2.33
N LEU A 82 8.88 -3.20 -1.99
CA LEU A 82 8.30 -2.88 -0.68
C LEU A 82 6.81 -2.77 -0.88
N LEU A 83 6.03 -3.56 -0.17
CA LEU A 83 4.60 -3.68 -0.40
C LEU A 83 3.82 -3.17 0.80
N GLY A 84 2.71 -2.52 0.50
CA GLY A 84 1.60 -2.33 1.41
C GLY A 84 0.36 -3.02 0.90
N VAL A 85 -0.67 -3.11 1.73
CA VAL A 85 -1.99 -3.57 1.32
C VAL A 85 -3.04 -2.61 1.82
N ARG A 86 -3.97 -2.23 0.93
CA ARG A 86 -5.14 -1.45 1.34
C ARG A 86 -6.28 -2.38 1.71
N MET A 87 -6.83 -2.24 2.91
CA MET A 87 -8.00 -3.01 3.35
C MET A 87 -9.31 -2.26 3.13
N ARG A 88 -10.35 -3.00 2.75
CA ARG A 88 -11.74 -2.51 2.83
C ARG A 88 -12.23 -2.69 4.25
N LEU A 89 -12.66 -1.59 4.87
CA LEU A 89 -13.26 -1.62 6.19
C LEU A 89 -14.78 -1.82 6.07
N ALA A 90 -15.31 -2.85 6.74
CA ALA A 90 -16.74 -3.14 6.78
C ALA A 90 -17.50 -2.11 7.63
N THR A 91 -16.85 -1.56 8.65
CA THR A 91 -17.42 -0.57 9.58
C THR A 91 -17.85 0.75 8.92
N LEU A 92 -17.35 1.05 7.71
CA LEU A 92 -17.63 2.29 6.97
C LEU A 92 -18.86 2.22 6.02
N GLY A 93 -19.60 1.10 6.01
CA GLY A 93 -20.65 0.82 5.03
C GLY A 93 -21.98 1.59 5.15
N ALA A 94 -22.19 2.38 6.22
CA ALA A 94 -23.45 3.11 6.43
C ALA A 94 -23.30 4.61 6.14
N GLY A 95 -23.71 5.07 4.94
CA GLY A 95 -23.87 6.49 4.62
C GLY A 95 -23.21 6.96 3.31
N LYS A 96 -22.92 8.27 3.22
CA LYS A 96 -22.38 8.95 2.01
C LYS A 96 -21.00 8.45 1.54
N TRP A 97 -20.36 7.57 2.31
CA TRP A 97 -18.98 7.10 2.12
C TRP A 97 -18.88 5.65 1.61
N GLN A 98 -19.99 5.09 1.12
CA GLN A 98 -20.03 3.72 0.53
C GLN A 98 -19.08 3.52 -0.67
N ASN A 99 -18.61 4.59 -1.32
CA ASN A 99 -17.68 4.49 -2.44
C ASN A 99 -16.20 4.47 -1.99
N THR A 100 -15.92 4.83 -0.73
CA THR A 100 -14.57 4.89 -0.14
C THR A 100 -14.31 3.77 0.87
N GLY A 101 -15.35 3.10 1.39
CA GLY A 101 -15.28 1.92 2.27
C GLY A 101 -16.42 0.91 2.02
N GLY A 102 -16.31 -0.31 2.55
CA GLY A 102 -17.28 -1.40 2.33
C GLY A 102 -17.20 -2.11 0.97
N ASP A 103 -18.19 -2.97 0.66
CA ASP A 103 -18.18 -3.86 -0.53
C ASP A 103 -18.19 -3.12 -1.88
N LYS A 104 -18.69 -1.88 -1.92
CA LYS A 104 -18.75 -1.03 -3.12
C LYS A 104 -17.51 -0.15 -3.31
N ALA A 105 -16.50 -0.24 -2.44
CA ALA A 105 -15.28 0.54 -2.56
C ALA A 105 -14.52 0.20 -3.86
N LYS A 106 -14.04 1.25 -4.55
CA LYS A 106 -13.26 1.11 -5.79
C LYS A 106 -11.88 0.46 -5.58
N PHE A 107 -11.34 0.60 -4.37
CA PHE A 107 -9.99 0.20 -3.97
C PHE A 107 -10.01 -0.55 -2.64
N GLY A 108 -8.98 -1.36 -2.44
CA GLY A 108 -8.77 -2.16 -1.24
C GLY A 108 -9.23 -3.60 -1.41
N LEU A 109 -8.67 -4.47 -0.57
CA LEU A 109 -8.88 -5.91 -0.55
C LEU A 109 -9.86 -6.29 0.56
N THR A 110 -10.63 -7.33 0.29
CA THR A 110 -11.37 -8.07 1.31
C THR A 110 -10.43 -8.98 2.11
N PRO A 111 -10.81 -9.45 3.31
CA PRO A 111 -9.99 -10.39 4.09
C PRO A 111 -9.59 -11.66 3.32
N ARG A 112 -10.49 -12.19 2.49
CA ARG A 112 -10.19 -13.35 1.64
C ARG A 112 -9.09 -13.04 0.63
N GLN A 113 -9.20 -11.91 -0.07
CA GLN A 113 -8.18 -11.48 -1.03
C GLN A 113 -6.83 -11.18 -0.37
N LEU A 114 -6.83 -10.70 0.89
CA LEU A 114 -5.60 -10.54 1.67
C LEU A 114 -4.92 -11.89 1.91
N LEU A 115 -5.67 -12.92 2.34
CA LEU A 115 -5.10 -14.26 2.54
C LEU A 115 -4.53 -14.84 1.24
N ASP A 116 -5.24 -14.66 0.12
CA ASP A 116 -4.77 -15.07 -1.21
C ASP A 116 -3.48 -14.31 -1.60
N LEU A 117 -3.41 -12.99 -1.35
CA LEU A 117 -2.22 -12.17 -1.56
C LEU A 117 -1.02 -12.70 -0.75
N LEU A 118 -1.21 -12.98 0.53
CA LEU A 118 -0.16 -13.50 1.41
C LEU A 118 0.36 -14.86 0.95
N ALA A 119 -0.54 -15.77 0.59
CA ALA A 119 -0.17 -17.09 0.08
C ALA A 119 0.68 -16.98 -1.20
N ARG A 120 0.28 -16.08 -2.12
CA ARG A 120 1.02 -15.83 -3.36
C ARG A 120 2.39 -15.20 -3.12
N LEU A 121 2.50 -14.25 -2.19
CA LEU A 121 3.78 -13.65 -1.80
C LEU A 121 4.74 -14.68 -1.22
N ARG A 122 4.26 -15.55 -0.32
CA ARG A 122 5.07 -16.64 0.25
C ARG A 122 5.53 -17.62 -0.83
N ALA A 123 4.64 -18.01 -1.74
CA ALA A 123 4.99 -18.90 -2.86
C ALA A 123 6.05 -18.29 -3.79
N ALA A 124 6.09 -16.95 -3.90
CA ALA A 124 7.11 -16.22 -4.66
C ALA A 124 8.39 -15.92 -3.86
N GLY A 125 8.51 -16.36 -2.60
CA GLY A 125 9.66 -16.05 -1.73
C GLY A 125 9.71 -14.58 -1.28
N LEU A 126 8.58 -13.87 -1.32
CA LEU A 126 8.44 -12.45 -0.98
C LEU A 126 7.55 -12.23 0.25
N GLY A 127 7.53 -13.18 1.19
CA GLY A 127 6.71 -13.11 2.41
C GLY A 127 6.97 -11.83 3.22
N ASP A 128 8.23 -11.43 3.34
CA ASP A 128 8.68 -10.28 4.14
C ASP A 128 8.57 -8.93 3.40
N ALA A 129 8.08 -8.95 2.15
CA ALA A 129 7.95 -7.74 1.33
C ALA A 129 6.76 -6.88 1.76
N LEU A 130 5.74 -7.47 2.39
CA LEU A 130 4.55 -6.76 2.86
C LEU A 130 4.83 -6.14 4.24
N GLN A 131 4.91 -4.82 4.32
CA GLN A 131 5.32 -4.10 5.53
C GLN A 131 4.40 -2.94 5.93
N LEU A 132 3.33 -2.69 5.16
CA LEU A 132 2.40 -1.58 5.42
C LEU A 132 0.94 -2.00 5.29
N LEU A 133 0.16 -1.74 6.33
CA LEU A 133 -1.30 -1.81 6.30
C LEU A 133 -1.86 -0.41 6.02
N HIS A 134 -2.65 -0.27 4.97
CA HIS A 134 -3.29 0.97 4.57
C HIS A 134 -4.82 0.84 4.65
N PHE A 135 -5.50 1.92 5.01
CA PHE A 135 -6.93 2.10 4.78
C PHE A 135 -7.22 3.58 4.62
N HIS A 136 -8.33 3.92 3.98
CA HIS A 136 -8.75 5.29 3.80
C HIS A 136 -10.24 5.41 4.11
N MET A 137 -10.57 6.29 5.05
CA MET A 137 -11.94 6.44 5.57
C MET A 137 -12.76 7.50 4.82
N GLY A 138 -12.14 8.20 3.87
CA GLY A 138 -12.69 9.40 3.24
C GLY A 138 -12.10 10.68 3.82
N SER A 139 -12.27 11.78 3.10
CA SER A 139 -11.90 13.13 3.56
C SER A 139 -12.99 13.71 4.46
N GLN A 140 -12.65 14.71 5.29
CA GLN A 140 -13.62 15.50 6.05
C GLN A 140 -14.54 14.68 6.98
N LEU A 141 -13.95 13.73 7.73
CA LEU A 141 -14.70 12.98 8.75
C LEU A 141 -15.19 13.92 9.85
N SER A 142 -16.51 14.04 10.00
CA SER A 142 -17.14 14.95 10.96
C SER A 142 -17.50 14.27 12.30
N ASN A 143 -17.39 12.94 12.39
CA ASN A 143 -17.83 12.16 13.54
C ASN A 143 -16.71 11.27 14.07
N LEU A 144 -16.32 11.49 15.33
CA LEU A 144 -15.25 10.76 16.00
C LEU A 144 -15.56 9.26 16.15
N ARG A 145 -16.84 8.86 16.25
CA ARG A 145 -17.22 7.45 16.39
C ARG A 145 -16.87 6.63 15.15
N ASP A 146 -16.93 7.25 13.97
CA ASP A 146 -16.59 6.59 12.71
C ASP A 146 -15.08 6.34 12.66
N ILE A 147 -14.27 7.33 13.05
CA ILE A 147 -12.80 7.21 13.21
C ILE A 147 -12.46 6.07 14.17
N ALA A 148 -13.02 6.07 15.37
CA ALA A 148 -12.74 5.06 16.38
C ALA A 148 -13.11 3.64 15.92
N SER A 149 -14.21 3.49 15.18
CA SER A 149 -14.66 2.20 14.67
C SER A 149 -13.74 1.68 13.56
N GLY A 150 -13.36 2.54 12.61
CA GLY A 150 -12.43 2.15 11.54
C GLY A 150 -11.02 1.85 12.06
N MET A 151 -10.52 2.64 13.02
CA MET A 151 -9.24 2.36 13.69
C MET A 151 -9.25 1.02 14.42
N ARG A 152 -10.35 0.68 15.10
CA ARG A 152 -10.49 -0.60 15.79
C ARG A 152 -10.44 -1.77 14.81
N GLU A 153 -11.16 -1.67 13.69
CA GLU A 153 -11.14 -2.70 12.64
C GLU A 153 -9.74 -2.83 12.00
N ALA A 154 -9.11 -1.71 11.63
CA ALA A 154 -7.75 -1.72 11.09
C ALA A 154 -6.72 -2.32 12.07
N GLY A 155 -6.83 -1.99 13.37
CA GLY A 155 -5.99 -2.57 14.40
C GLY A 155 -6.13 -4.08 14.54
N GLN A 156 -7.35 -4.62 14.37
CA GLN A 156 -7.57 -6.06 14.35
C GLN A 156 -6.88 -6.72 13.15
N TYR A 157 -6.95 -6.13 11.95
CA TYR A 157 -6.21 -6.64 10.79
C TYR A 157 -4.70 -6.62 11.03
N LEU A 158 -4.16 -5.54 11.60
CA LEU A 158 -2.73 -5.42 11.89
C LEU A 158 -2.26 -6.51 12.85
N VAL A 159 -3.00 -6.75 13.95
CA VAL A 159 -2.67 -7.79 14.93
C VAL A 159 -2.73 -9.19 14.29
N GLN A 160 -3.75 -9.47 13.48
CA GLN A 160 -3.87 -10.76 12.79
C GLN A 160 -2.73 -10.99 11.79
N LEU A 161 -2.32 -9.95 11.05
CA LEU A 161 -1.18 -10.02 10.14
C LEU A 161 0.12 -10.30 10.90
N ALA A 162 0.37 -9.57 11.98
CA ALA A 162 1.54 -9.77 12.83
C ALA A 162 1.60 -11.20 13.40
N GLN A 163 0.45 -11.75 13.83
CA GLN A 163 0.35 -13.14 14.30
C GLN A 163 0.64 -14.18 13.22
N GLN A 164 0.42 -13.84 11.94
CA GLN A 164 0.76 -14.70 10.82
C GLN A 164 2.23 -14.60 10.40
N GLY A 165 3.04 -13.77 11.07
CA GLY A 165 4.46 -13.57 10.76
C GLY A 165 4.68 -12.64 9.57
N VAL A 166 3.77 -11.68 9.38
CA VAL A 166 3.92 -10.53 8.47
C VAL A 166 4.42 -9.34 9.28
#